data_AF-A0A5C6UAR1-F1
#
_entry.id   AF-A0A5C6UAR1-F1
#
_cell.length_a   1.000
_cell.length_b   1.000
_cell.length_c   1.000
_cell.angle_alpha   90.00
_cell.angle_beta   90.00
_cell.angle_gamma   90.00
#
_symmetry.space_group_name_H-M   'P 1'
#
loop_
_entity.id
_entity.type
_entity.pdbx_description
1 polymer ?
#
loop_
_entity_poly.entity_id
_entity_poly.type
_entity_poly.pdbx_seq_one_letter_code
_entity_poly.pdbx_strand_id
1 'polypeptide(L)' 'MSAVTDQSAMIFADDDDTDQLYFRQRSEWHAHRAAIADDGSTRTLHERFAALYAQRAVSPSST' A
#
# COMPACT_ATOMS: atom_id res chain seq x y z
N MET A 1 17.45 31.91 -25.44
CA MET A 1 16.75 32.26 -24.18
C MET A 1 15.30 31.85 -24.32
N SER A 2 14.89 30.75 -23.70
CA SER A 2 13.49 30.45 -23.35
C SER A 2 13.50 29.45 -22.21
N ALA A 3 12.91 29.86 -21.10
CA ALA A 3 12.79 29.10 -19.87
C ALA A 3 11.84 27.90 -20.08
N VAL A 4 12.25 26.71 -19.64
CA VAL A 4 11.34 25.61 -19.38
C VAL A 4 11.48 25.28 -17.91
N THR A 5 10.48 25.79 -17.20
CA THR A 5 10.08 25.62 -15.81
C THR A 5 10.58 24.33 -15.16
N ASP A 6 11.33 24.52 -14.08
CA ASP A 6 11.60 23.57 -13.02
C ASP A 6 10.26 23.03 -12.48
N GLN A 7 9.83 21.88 -12.98
CA GLN A 7 8.56 21.22 -12.67
C GLN A 7 8.73 20.09 -11.64
N SER A 8 9.87 20.03 -10.96
CA SER A 8 10.27 18.91 -10.10
C SER A 8 9.65 18.94 -8.69
N ALA A 9 8.96 20.03 -8.32
CA ALA A 9 8.54 20.26 -6.93
C ALA A 9 7.05 19.98 -6.63
N MET A 10 6.22 19.56 -7.60
CA MET A 10 4.77 19.36 -7.41
C MET A 10 4.27 17.90 -7.37
N ILE A 11 5.17 16.90 -7.48
CA ILE A 11 4.74 15.49 -7.60
C ILE A 11 4.56 14.78 -6.24
N PHE A 12 5.03 15.34 -5.12
CA PHE A 12 5.22 14.55 -3.89
C PHE A 12 4.17 14.73 -2.79
N ALA A 13 3.08 15.47 -3.03
CA ALA A 13 2.11 15.79 -1.97
C ALA A 13 0.81 14.95 -1.99
N ASP A 14 0.51 14.23 -3.08
CA ASP A 14 -0.73 13.44 -3.25
C ASP A 14 -0.50 11.92 -3.19
N ASP A 15 0.77 11.51 -3.11
CA ASP A 15 1.20 10.11 -3.18
C ASP A 15 0.93 9.38 -1.85
N ASP A 16 1.06 10.05 -0.70
CA ASP A 16 0.96 9.41 0.62
C ASP A 16 -0.47 8.94 0.96
N ASP A 17 -1.50 9.73 0.61
CA ASP A 17 -2.90 9.33 0.79
C ASP A 17 -3.30 8.23 -0.20
N THR A 18 -2.78 8.27 -1.43
CA THR A 18 -2.96 7.23 -2.45
C THR A 18 -2.32 5.91 -2.01
N ASP A 19 -1.13 5.98 -1.43
CA ASP A 19 -0.39 4.84 -0.91
C ASP A 19 -1.07 4.22 0.30
N GLN A 20 -1.56 5.02 1.24
CA GLN A 20 -2.33 4.52 2.39
C GLN A 20 -3.60 3.80 1.95
N LEU A 21 -4.34 4.36 0.99
CA LEU A 21 -5.53 3.72 0.41
C LEU A 21 -5.18 2.42 -0.31
N TYR A 22 -4.08 2.40 -1.07
CA TYR A 22 -3.59 1.19 -1.74
C TYR A 22 -3.26 0.10 -0.73
N PHE A 23 -2.46 0.42 0.29
CA PHE A 23 -2.05 -0.56 1.30
C PHE A 23 -3.24 -1.08 2.10
N ARG A 24 -4.22 -0.22 2.43
CA ARG A 24 -5.46 -0.66 3.07
C ARG A 24 -6.23 -1.64 2.21
N GLN A 25 -6.53 -1.29 0.96
CA GLN A 25 -7.26 -2.17 0.03
C GLN A 25 -6.51 -3.50 -0.18
N ARG A 26 -5.18 -3.44 -0.24
CA ARG A 26 -4.34 -4.64 -0.40
C ARG A 26 -4.38 -5.54 0.84
N SER A 27 -4.40 -4.95 2.03
CA SER A 27 -4.59 -5.69 3.28
C SER A 27 -5.94 -6.43 3.29
N GLU A 28 -7.03 -5.73 2.96
CA GLU A 28 -8.38 -6.30 2.90
C GLU A 28 -8.49 -7.44 1.88
N TRP A 29 -7.88 -7.28 0.69
CA TRP A 29 -7.82 -8.32 -0.33
C TRP A 29 -7.14 -9.60 0.18
N HIS A 30 -5.99 -9.46 0.86
CA HIS A 30 -5.28 -10.58 1.43
C HIS A 30 -6.05 -11.25 2.58
N ALA A 31 -6.71 -10.47 3.43
CA ALA A 31 -7.55 -11.01 4.51
C ALA A 31 -8.71 -11.86 3.95
N HIS A 32 -9.39 -11.37 2.90
CA HIS A 32 -10.44 -12.14 2.22
C HIS A 32 -9.89 -13.44 1.61
N ARG A 33 -8.72 -13.38 0.95
CA ARG A 33 -8.06 -14.56 0.38
C ARG A 33 -7.68 -15.59 1.43
N ALA A 34 -7.24 -15.17 2.61
CA ALA A 34 -6.96 -16.08 3.72
C ALA A 34 -8.23 -16.81 4.20
N ALA A 35 -9.35 -16.09 4.28
CA ALA A 35 -10.63 -16.64 4.73
C ALA A 35 -11.19 -17.74 3.82
N ILE A 36 -10.87 -17.70 2.52
CA ILE A 36 -11.32 -18.70 1.53
C ILE A 36 -10.24 -19.71 1.13
N ALA A 37 -9.04 -19.65 1.71
CA ALA A 37 -7.96 -20.58 1.39
C ALA A 37 -8.18 -21.93 2.09
N ASP A 38 -8.14 -23.01 1.31
CA ASP A 38 -8.34 -24.38 1.82
C ASP A 38 -7.11 -24.93 2.54
N ASP A 39 -5.91 -24.57 2.10
CA ASP A 39 -4.65 -25.03 2.69
C ASP A 39 -4.08 -24.05 3.73
N GLY A 40 -3.56 -24.61 4.83
CA GLY A 40 -3.04 -23.83 5.96
C GLY A 40 -1.82 -22.97 5.61
N SER A 41 -0.99 -23.41 4.65
CA SER A 41 0.19 -22.66 4.19
C SER A 41 -0.19 -21.37 3.46
N THR A 42 -1.10 -21.45 2.49
CA THR A 42 -1.62 -20.31 1.73
C THR A 42 -2.41 -19.36 2.62
N ARG A 43 -3.20 -19.89 3.55
CA ARG A 43 -3.89 -19.08 4.56
C ARG A 43 -2.89 -18.25 5.37
N THR A 44 -1.88 -18.91 5.95
CA THR A 44 -0.84 -18.24 6.75
C THR A 44 -0.08 -17.20 5.93
N LEU A 45 0.22 -17.50 4.65
CA LEU A 45 0.88 -16.56 3.76
C LEU A 45 0.04 -15.30 3.54
N HIS A 46 -1.25 -15.47 3.26
CA HIS A 46 -2.17 -14.35 3.05
C HIS A 46 -2.41 -13.53 4.34
N GLU A 47 -2.50 -14.18 5.50
CA GLU A 47 -2.57 -13.49 6.81
C GLU A 47 -1.35 -12.60 7.05
N ARG A 48 -0.15 -13.12 6.76
CA ARG A 48 1.10 -12.35 6.90
C ARG A 48 1.11 -11.11 5.99
N PHE A 49 0.71 -11.27 4.73
CA PHE A 49 0.63 -10.14 3.81
C PHE A 49 -0.44 -9.13 4.24
N ALA A 50 -1.61 -9.59 4.72
CA ALA A 50 -2.64 -8.70 5.25
C ALA A 50 -2.10 -7.84 6.39
N ALA A 51 -1.35 -8.44 7.33
CA ALA A 51 -0.74 -7.73 8.44
C ALA A 51 0.34 -6.72 7.98
N LEU A 52 1.21 -7.11 7.04
CA LEU A 52 2.26 -6.23 6.51
C LEU A 52 1.67 -4.98 5.84
N TYR A 53 0.65 -5.17 5.01
CA TYR A 53 -0.02 -4.07 4.33
C TYR A 53 -0.84 -3.19 5.29
N ALA A 54 -1.47 -3.76 6.31
CA ALA A 54 -2.16 -2.98 7.34
C ALA A 54 -1.19 -2.07 8.12
N GLN A 55 -0.02 -2.58 8.47
CA GLN A 55 1.02 -1.79 9.14
C GLN A 55 1.49 -0.64 8.25
N ARG A 56 1.66 -0.88 6.95
CA ARG A 56 2.09 0.16 6.00
C ARG A 56 1.00 1.21 5.77
N ALA A 57 -0.28 0.82 5.77
CA ALA A 57 -1.40 1.74 5.62
C ALA A 57 -1.53 2.75 6.78
N VAL A 58 -0.95 2.48 7.95
CA VAL A 58 -0.97 3.39 9.12
C VAL A 58 0.40 4.02 9.41
N SER A 59 1.43 3.65 8.66
CA SER A 59 2.76 4.23 8.79
C SER A 59 2.85 5.40 7.81
N PRO A 60 2.99 6.65 8.28
CA PRO A 60 3.24 7.77 7.38
C PRO A 60 4.52 7.49 6.60
N SER A 61 4.53 7.67 5.28
CA SER A 61 5.77 7.46 4.54
C SER A 61 6.74 8.55 4.97
N SER A 62 7.74 8.15 5.76
CA SER A 62 8.82 9.05 6.16
C SER A 62 9.72 9.19 4.94
N THR A 63 9.51 10.26 4.17
CA THR A 63 10.40 10.72 3.10
C THR A 63 11.59 11.45 3.67
#